data_AF-A0A6J7EST7-F1
#
_entry.id   AF-A0A6J7EST7-F1
#
_cell.length_a   1.000
_cell.length_b   1.000
_cell.length_c   1.000
_cell.angle_alpha   90.00
_cell.angle_beta   90.00
_cell.angle_gamma   90.00
#
_symmetry.space_group_name_H-M   'P 1'
#
loop_
_entity.id
_entity.type
_entity.pdbx_description
1 polymer ?
#
loop_
_entity_poly.entity_id
_entity_poly.type
_entity_poly.pdbx_seq_one_letter_code
_entity_poly.pdbx_strand_id
1 'polypeptide(L)'
;MLPLGAGSAGHVLEGERVDKRGWIQSIGEREAGVASVSAPVMNAQGMIVAAISVSGPIERLSRKPGERHGAAVVEAAKDLAKLL
;
A
#
# COMPACT_ATOMS: atom_id res chain seq x y z
N MET A 1 -13.65 15.26 6.31
CA MET A 1 -12.60 14.57 5.53
C MET A 1 -12.02 13.49 6.42
N LEU A 2 -11.91 12.25 5.94
CA LEU A 2 -11.13 11.22 6.63
C LEU A 2 -9.64 11.59 6.52
N PRO A 3 -8.84 11.53 7.60
CA PRO A 3 -7.41 11.82 7.54
C PRO A 3 -6.71 10.86 6.57
N LEU A 4 -5.70 11.36 5.85
CA LEU A 4 -4.95 10.57 4.87
C LEU A 4 -4.33 9.33 5.53
N GLY A 5 -3.73 9.47 6.71
CA GLY A 5 -2.98 8.43 7.44
C GLY A 5 -3.76 7.25 8.00
N ALA A 6 -5.03 7.07 7.65
CA ALA A 6 -5.71 5.82 7.97
C ALA A 6 -5.45 4.79 6.85
N GLY A 7 -4.93 3.61 7.21
CA GLY A 7 -4.74 2.48 6.30
C GLY A 7 -3.46 2.54 5.46
N SER A 8 -3.12 1.43 4.82
CA SER A 8 -1.81 1.23 4.17
C SER A 8 -1.48 2.26 3.09
N ALA A 9 -2.45 2.65 2.27
CA ALA A 9 -2.23 3.69 1.25
C ALA A 9 -2.04 5.07 1.88
N GLY A 10 -2.68 5.32 3.02
CA GLY A 10 -2.50 6.53 3.80
C GLY A 10 -1.06 6.70 4.25
N HIS A 11 -0.55 5.69 4.94
CA HIS A 11 0.85 5.63 5.40
C HIS A 11 1.85 5.80 4.24
N VAL A 12 1.60 5.15 3.09
CA VAL A 12 2.44 5.34 1.90
C VAL A 12 2.44 6.81 1.44
N LEU A 13 1.27 7.44 1.34
CA LEU A 13 1.14 8.82 0.86
C LEU A 13 1.66 9.85 1.88
N GLU A 14 1.70 9.51 3.16
CA GLU A 14 2.35 10.29 4.21
C GLU A 14 3.87 10.10 4.26
N GLY A 15 4.42 9.24 3.40
CA GLY A 15 5.86 9.03 3.28
C GLY A 15 6.44 8.07 4.33
N GLU A 16 5.61 7.21 4.93
CA GLU A 16 6.11 6.14 5.79
C GLU A 16 7.08 5.26 5.00
N ARG A 17 8.22 4.94 5.65
CA ARG A 17 9.28 4.17 5.01
C ARG A 17 8.86 2.71 4.87
N VAL A 18 8.86 2.21 3.63
CA VAL A 18 8.78 0.78 3.36
C VAL A 18 10.07 0.07 3.76
N ASP A 19 9.97 -1.16 4.23
CA ASP A 19 11.13 -2.00 4.49
C ASP A 19 11.61 -2.71 3.20
N LYS A 20 12.48 -3.71 3.34
CA LYS A 20 13.03 -4.50 2.21
C LYS A 20 11.96 -5.17 1.33
N ARG A 21 10.73 -5.33 1.83
CA ARG A 21 9.61 -5.92 1.10
C ARG A 21 8.91 -4.90 0.20
N GLY A 22 9.09 -3.61 0.44
CA GLY A 22 8.64 -2.53 -0.44
C GLY A 22 7.16 -2.12 -0.32
N TRP A 23 6.45 -2.58 0.71
CA TRP A 23 5.03 -2.29 0.92
C TRP A 23 4.69 -2.01 2.39
N ILE A 24 3.53 -1.41 2.63
CA ILE A 24 2.91 -1.23 3.95
C ILE A 24 1.57 -1.97 3.94
N GLN A 25 1.19 -2.57 5.07
CA GLN A 25 -0.13 -3.19 5.24
C GLN A 25 -0.85 -2.60 6.45
N SER A 26 -2.17 -2.64 6.42
CA SER A 26 -3.03 -2.22 7.54
C SER A 26 -4.19 -3.18 7.72
N ILE A 27 -4.63 -3.37 8.97
CA ILE A 27 -5.75 -4.24 9.33
C ILE A 27 -6.74 -3.45 10.18
N GLY A 28 -7.95 -3.26 9.67
CA GLY A 28 -9.05 -2.62 10.41
C GLY A 28 -8.88 -1.11 10.64
N GLU A 29 -7.83 -0.48 10.12
CA GLU A 29 -7.50 0.92 10.43
C GLU A 29 -8.51 1.91 9.85
N ARG A 30 -8.87 1.77 8.57
CA ARG A 30 -9.92 2.61 7.94
C ARG A 30 -11.32 2.14 8.28
N GLU A 31 -11.51 0.83 8.24
CA GLU A 31 -12.80 0.19 8.40
C GLU A 31 -12.59 -1.16 9.09
N ALA A 32 -13.33 -1.37 10.18
CA ALA A 32 -13.32 -2.64 10.89
C ALA A 32 -13.69 -3.78 9.93
N GLY A 33 -12.89 -4.84 9.90
CA GLY A 33 -13.11 -5.97 8.99
C GLY A 33 -12.41 -5.86 7.63
N VAL A 34 -11.77 -4.74 7.30
CA VAL A 34 -11.00 -4.55 6.05
C VAL A 34 -9.50 -4.68 6.30
N ALA A 35 -8.81 -5.37 5.41
CA ALA A 35 -7.36 -5.40 5.33
C ALA A 35 -6.91 -4.76 4.01
N SER A 36 -5.72 -4.17 4.00
CA SER A 36 -5.10 -3.68 2.77
C SER A 36 -3.59 -3.76 2.81
N VAL A 37 -2.98 -3.79 1.63
CA VAL A 37 -1.54 -3.63 1.41
C VAL A 37 -1.32 -2.67 0.25
N SER A 38 -0.33 -1.80 0.39
CA SER A 38 -0.03 -0.76 -0.58
C SER A 38 1.48 -0.59 -0.78
N ALA A 39 1.87 -0.18 -1.99
CA ALA A 39 3.26 0.15 -2.33
C ALA A 39 3.36 1.56 -2.93
N PRO A 40 4.44 2.30 -2.65
CA PRO A 40 4.69 3.62 -3.21
C PRO A 40 4.99 3.54 -4.71
N VAL A 41 4.42 4.46 -5.47
CA VAL A 41 4.83 4.77 -6.84
C VAL A 41 5.75 5.97 -6.75
N MET A 42 7.02 5.79 -7.12
CA MET A 42 8.03 6.83 -7.08
C MET A 42 8.37 7.30 -8.49
N ASN A 43 8.50 8.61 -8.69
CA ASN A 43 9.01 9.16 -9.95
C ASN A 43 10.55 9.07 -10.02
N ALA A 44 11.14 9.52 -11.14
CA ALA A 44 12.60 9.51 -11.35
C ALA A 44 13.40 10.33 -10.30
N GLN A 45 12.75 11.28 -9.62
CA GLN A 45 13.36 12.09 -8.55
C GLN A 45 13.25 11.41 -7.17
N GLY A 46 12.70 10.19 -7.09
CA GLY A 46 12.51 9.46 -5.84
C GLY A 46 11.34 9.98 -4.98
N MET A 47 10.49 10.83 -5.54
CA MET A 47 9.32 11.37 -4.84
C MET A 47 8.15 10.40 -4.97
N ILE A 48 7.44 10.15 -3.86
CA ILE A 48 6.17 9.41 -3.89
C ILE A 48 5.12 10.29 -4.56
N VAL A 49 4.57 9.80 -5.67
CA VAL A 49 3.55 10.51 -6.47
C VAL A 49 2.21 9.80 -6.45
N ALA A 50 2.17 8.51 -6.10
CA ALA A 50 0.95 7.74 -5.91
C ALA A 50 1.21 6.51 -5.02
N ALA A 51 0.14 5.75 -4.74
CA ALA A 51 0.21 4.44 -4.10
C ALA A 51 -0.65 3.44 -4.89
N ILE A 52 -0.11 2.25 -5.17
CA ILE A 52 -0.91 1.10 -5.65
C ILE A 52 -1.38 0.32 -4.44
N SER A 53 -2.64 -0.10 -4.40
CA SER A 53 -3.24 -0.76 -3.24
C SER A 53 -4.17 -1.90 -3.64
N VAL A 54 -4.12 -2.97 -2.85
CA VAL A 54 -5.16 -4.01 -2.82
C VAL A 54 -5.84 -3.94 -1.45
N SER A 55 -7.17 -3.95 -1.44
CA SER A 55 -7.98 -3.90 -0.22
C SER A 55 -9.20 -4.80 -0.32
N GLY A 56 -9.73 -5.19 0.84
CA GLY A 56 -10.90 -6.05 0.92
C GLY A 56 -11.08 -6.67 2.30
N PRO A 57 -12.14 -7.49 2.49
CA PRO A 57 -12.43 -8.12 3.76
C PRO A 57 -11.29 -9.00 4.28
N ILE A 58 -11.00 -8.89 5.58
CA ILE A 58 -9.98 -9.69 6.29
C ILE A 58 -10.20 -11.19 6.06
N GLU A 59 -11.46 -11.64 6.01
CA GLU A 59 -11.80 -13.04 5.75
C GLU A 59 -11.25 -13.57 4.42
N ARG A 60 -11.05 -12.70 3.40
CA ARG A 60 -10.50 -13.10 2.09
C ARG A 60 -9.02 -12.77 1.95
N LEU A 61 -8.60 -11.59 2.43
CA LEU A 61 -7.23 -11.10 2.31
C LEU A 61 -6.31 -11.58 3.43
N SER A 62 -6.86 -12.19 4.48
CA SER A 62 -6.20 -12.54 5.74
C SER A 62 -5.81 -11.33 6.61
N ARG A 63 -5.31 -11.61 7.83
CA ARG A 63 -4.68 -10.61 8.70
C ARG A 63 -3.25 -10.25 8.27
N LYS A 64 -2.76 -10.81 7.16
CA LYS A 64 -1.43 -10.59 6.59
C LYS A 64 -1.51 -10.40 5.07
N PRO A 65 -2.25 -9.39 4.58
CA PRO A 65 -2.43 -9.17 3.15
C PRO A 65 -1.11 -8.94 2.41
N GLY A 66 -0.09 -8.40 3.09
CA GLY A 66 1.24 -8.19 2.50
C GLY A 66 2.00 -9.48 2.20
N GLU A 67 1.82 -10.54 2.99
CA GLU A 67 2.44 -11.85 2.67
C GLU A 67 1.86 -12.45 1.39
N ARG A 68 0.59 -12.18 1.08
CA ARG A 68 -0.11 -12.76 -0.08
C ARG A 68 -0.04 -11.89 -1.33
N HIS A 69 -0.15 -10.57 -1.18
CA HIS A 69 -0.31 -9.64 -2.30
C HIS A 69 0.81 -8.61 -2.41
N GLY A 70 1.64 -8.46 -1.37
CA GLY A 70 2.63 -7.39 -1.30
C GLY A 70 3.61 -7.38 -2.48
N ALA A 71 4.13 -8.55 -2.88
CA ALA A 71 5.02 -8.65 -4.03
C ALA A 71 4.36 -8.18 -5.33
N ALA A 72 3.13 -8.63 -5.62
CA ALA A 72 2.40 -8.22 -6.82
C ALA A 72 2.06 -6.71 -6.81
N VAL A 73 1.72 -6.17 -5.64
CA VAL A 73 1.45 -4.72 -5.47
C VAL A 73 2.71 -3.89 -5.71
N VAL A 74 3.86 -4.34 -5.23
CA VAL A 74 5.16 -3.69 -5.47
C VAL A 74 5.54 -3.73 -6.95
N GLU A 75 5.39 -4.87 -7.62
CA GLU A 75 5.68 -4.96 -9.05
C GLU A 75 4.75 -4.06 -9.87
N ALA A 76 3.45 -4.03 -9.56
CA ALA A 76 2.51 -3.11 -10.20
C ALA A 76 2.88 -1.63 -9.98
N ALA A 77 3.34 -1.26 -8.77
CA ALA A 77 3.80 0.09 -8.48
C ALA A 77 5.06 0.46 -9.27
N LYS A 78 6.02 -0.47 -9.41
CA LYS A 78 7.21 -0.28 -10.24
C LYS A 78 6.87 -0.18 -11.72
N ASP A 79 5.93 -0.97 -12.21
CA ASP A 79 5.50 -0.93 -13.61
C ASP A 79 4.85 0.40 -13.94
N LEU A 80 4.00 0.92 -13.04
CA LEU A 80 3.45 2.27 -13.18
C LEU A 80 4.55 3.34 -13.12
N ALA A 81 5.53 3.20 -12.22
CA ALA A 81 6.64 4.14 -12.09
C ALA A 81 7.47 4.28 -13.37
N LYS A 82 7.55 3.24 -14.22
CA LYS A 82 8.25 3.30 -15.52
C LYS A 82 7.59 4.24 -16.53
N LEU A 83 6.35 4.68 -16.26
CA LEU A 83 5.58 5.58 -17.13
C LEU A 83 5.63 7.05 -16.67
N LEU A 84 6.35 7.34 -15.58
CA LEU A 84 6.40 8.66 -14.91
C LEU A 84 7.82 9.25 -14.96
#